data_AF-A0A7V9R004-F1
#
_entry.id   AF-A0A7V9R004-F1
#
_cell.length_a   1.000
_cell.length_b   1.000
_cell.length_c   1.000
_cell.angle_alpha   90.00
_cell.angle_beta   90.00
_cell.angle_gamma   90.00
#
_symmetry.space_group_name_H-M   'P 1'
#
loop_
_entity.id
_entity.type
_entity.pdbx_description
1 polymer ?
#
loop_
_entity_poly.entity_id
_entity_poly.type
_entity_poly.pdbx_seq_one_letter_code
_entity_poly.pdbx_strand_id
1 'polypeptide(L)'
;MSAFTFSAVDVFAEPYTVTPQLTARLRIEESTGAVIHAIALRCQVRIEPQRRRYSAAEESGLLSLFGSRERWLDTLKPFMWMQCNTMVQGFTTIT
;
A
#
# COMPACT_ATOMS: atom_id res chain seq x y z
N MET A 1 -9.61 -23.04 -8.26
CA MET A 1 -9.15 -22.26 -7.09
C MET A 1 -8.89 -20.87 -7.62
N SER A 2 -9.63 -19.86 -7.16
CA SER A 2 -9.45 -18.48 -7.66
C SER A 2 -8.05 -17.98 -7.34
N ALA A 3 -7.41 -17.32 -8.30
CA ALA A 3 -6.06 -16.79 -8.14
C ALA A 3 -6.11 -15.26 -8.23
N PHE A 4 -5.79 -14.61 -7.12
CA PHE A 4 -5.89 -13.15 -6.99
C PHE A 4 -4.52 -12.47 -6.97
N THR A 5 -4.41 -11.37 -7.70
CA THR A 5 -3.29 -10.42 -7.60
C THR A 5 -3.81 -9.09 -7.06
N PHE A 6 -3.05 -8.48 -6.15
CA PHE A 6 -3.38 -7.20 -5.54
C PHE A 6 -2.25 -6.21 -5.78
N SER A 7 -2.58 -4.98 -6.18
CA SER A 7 -1.60 -3.89 -6.28
C SER A 7 -2.17 -2.58 -5.74
N ALA A 8 -1.37 -1.86 -4.97
CA ALA A 8 -1.68 -0.49 -4.59
C ALA A 8 -1.30 0.43 -5.77
N VAL A 9 -2.30 1.06 -6.38
CA VAL A 9 -2.11 1.89 -7.57
C VAL A 9 -1.95 3.37 -7.23
N ASP A 10 -2.52 3.81 -6.11
CA ASP A 10 -2.44 5.20 -5.66
C ASP A 10 -2.71 5.32 -4.16
N VAL A 11 -2.20 6.37 -3.54
CA VAL A 11 -2.61 6.81 -2.20
C VAL A 11 -2.71 8.33 -2.17
N PHE A 12 -3.89 8.84 -1.86
CA PHE A 12 -4.18 10.27 -1.89
C PHE A 12 -4.93 10.73 -0.64
N ALA A 13 -4.79 12.02 -0.34
CA ALA A 13 -5.57 12.67 0.71
C ALA A 13 -7.00 12.95 0.22
N GLU A 14 -7.99 12.59 1.01
CA GLU A 14 -9.39 12.78 0.61
C GLU A 14 -9.79 14.26 0.71
N PRO A 15 -10.35 14.83 -0.37
CA PRO A 15 -10.79 16.21 -0.34
C PRO A 15 -12.05 16.35 0.52
N TYR A 16 -12.26 17.56 1.05
CA TYR A 16 -13.46 17.93 1.81
C TYR A 16 -13.70 17.10 3.09
N THR A 17 -12.64 16.53 3.65
CA THR A 17 -12.69 15.80 4.91
C THR A 17 -12.46 16.74 6.10
N VAL A 18 -13.25 16.58 7.17
CA VAL A 18 -13.12 17.39 8.41
C VAL A 18 -11.84 17.05 9.17
N THR A 19 -11.32 15.84 8.98
CA THR A 19 -10.07 15.35 9.55
C THR A 19 -9.18 14.79 8.45
N PRO A 20 -7.85 14.80 8.61
CA PRO A 20 -6.95 14.20 7.63
C PRO A 20 -7.30 12.73 7.39
N GLN A 21 -7.72 12.41 6.16
CA GLN A 21 -8.01 11.06 5.71
C GLN A 21 -7.21 10.74 4.46
N LEU A 22 -6.74 9.50 4.39
CA LEU A 22 -5.99 8.96 3.27
C LEU A 22 -6.75 7.77 2.71
N THR A 23 -6.87 7.72 1.38
CA THR A 23 -7.45 6.58 0.67
C THR A 23 -6.38 5.90 -0.17
N ALA A 24 -6.21 4.60 0.06
CA ALA A 24 -5.39 3.75 -0.78
C ALA A 24 -6.26 3.10 -1.87
N ARG A 25 -5.94 3.35 -3.12
CA ARG A 25 -6.61 2.73 -4.26
C ARG A 25 -5.92 1.41 -4.58
N LEU A 26 -6.71 0.34 -4.62
CA LEU A 26 -6.25 -1.02 -4.90
C LEU A 26 -6.80 -1.49 -6.24
N ARG A 27 -5.96 -2.13 -7.04
CA ARG A 27 -6.38 -2.98 -8.16
C ARG A 27 -6.38 -4.43 -7.70
N ILE A 28 -7.46 -5.13 -8.04
CA ILE A 28 -7.67 -6.56 -7.74
C ILE A 28 -7.89 -7.26 -9.07
N GLU A 29 -7.08 -8.27 -9.35
CA GLU A 29 -7.15 -9.05 -10.58
C GLU A 29 -7.43 -10.51 -10.22
N GLU A 30 -8.33 -11.16 -10.97
CA GLU A 30 -8.60 -12.58 -10.88
C GLU A 30 -8.23 -13.22 -12.21
N SER A 31 -7.38 -14.24 -12.19
CA SER A 31 -6.77 -14.80 -13.41
C SER A 31 -7.35 -16.14 -13.87
N THR A 32 -8.31 -16.72 -13.14
CA THR A 32 -8.92 -18.02 -13.48
C THR A 32 -10.25 -17.91 -14.23
N GLY A 33 -10.79 -16.69 -14.38
CA GLY A 33 -12.10 -16.46 -14.99
C GLY A 33 -13.26 -16.79 -14.06
N ALA A 34 -13.00 -16.91 -12.76
CA ALA A 34 -14.02 -17.18 -11.77
C ALA A 34 -14.92 -15.95 -11.59
N VAL A 35 -16.23 -16.17 -11.53
CA VAL A 35 -17.18 -15.11 -11.16
C VAL A 35 -17.03 -14.83 -9.67
N ILE A 36 -16.66 -13.59 -9.35
CA ILE A 36 -16.56 -13.13 -7.97
C ILE A 36 -17.85 -12.43 -7.60
N HIS A 37 -18.56 -12.94 -6.59
CA HIS A 37 -19.79 -12.32 -6.11
C HIS A 37 -19.54 -11.19 -5.11
N ALA A 38 -18.57 -11.37 -4.21
CA ALA A 38 -18.12 -10.35 -3.26
C ALA A 38 -16.78 -10.77 -2.62
N ILE A 39 -16.01 -9.80 -2.13
CA ILE A 39 -14.82 -10.04 -1.31
C ILE A 39 -14.91 -9.19 -0.04
N ALA A 40 -14.85 -9.83 1.12
CA ALA A 40 -14.55 -9.15 2.37
C ALA A 40 -13.04 -8.96 2.49
N LEU A 41 -12.55 -7.78 2.12
CA LEU A 41 -11.12 -7.50 2.04
C LEU A 41 -10.65 -6.79 3.31
N ARG A 42 -9.84 -7.50 4.11
CA ARG A 42 -8.98 -6.90 5.14
C ARG A 42 -7.56 -6.84 4.60
N CYS A 43 -6.99 -5.65 4.54
CA CYS A 43 -5.66 -5.45 3.98
C CYS A 43 -4.82 -4.49 4.83
N GLN A 44 -3.50 -4.63 4.66
CA GLN A 44 -2.49 -3.86 5.34
C GLN A 44 -1.66 -3.10 4.33
N VAL A 45 -1.72 -1.77 4.36
CA VAL A 45 -0.84 -0.92 3.55
C VAL A 45 0.46 -0.72 4.30
N ARG A 46 1.56 -1.17 3.72
CA ARG A 46 2.92 -1.00 4.23
C ARG A 46 3.70 -0.07 3.33
N ILE A 47 4.57 0.73 3.93
CA ILE A 47 5.56 1.49 3.17
C ILE A 47 6.81 0.61 3.04
N GLU A 48 7.40 0.60 1.84
CA GLU A 48 8.68 -0.07 1.54
C GLU A 48 9.74 0.99 1.21
N PRO A 49 10.34 1.65 2.22
CA PRO A 49 11.23 2.76 1.98
C PRO A 49 12.47 2.33 1.18
N GLN A 50 12.92 1.08 1.33
CA GLN A 50 14.11 0.54 0.67
C GLN A 50 13.98 0.46 -0.85
N ARG A 51 12.76 0.53 -1.39
CA ARG A 51 12.50 0.53 -2.84
C ARG A 51 12.67 1.92 -3.45
N ARG A 52 12.70 2.97 -2.63
CA ARG A 52 12.91 4.35 -3.05
C ARG A 52 14.39 4.69 -3.03
N ARG A 53 14.86 5.42 -4.05
CA ARG A 53 16.18 6.04 -4.03
C ARG A 53 16.09 7.36 -3.27
N TYR A 54 17.07 7.60 -2.42
CA TYR A 54 17.19 8.83 -1.62
C TYR A 54 18.42 9.62 -2.05
N SER A 55 18.24 10.93 -2.14
CA SER A 55 19.31 11.91 -2.29
C SER A 55 19.97 12.19 -0.94
N ALA A 56 21.17 12.78 -0.97
CA ALA A 56 21.90 13.16 0.25
C ALA A 56 21.12 14.14 1.15
N ALA A 57 20.31 15.03 0.55
CA ALA A 57 19.45 15.94 1.31
C ALA A 57 18.33 15.19 2.04
N GLU A 58 17.69 14.22 1.37
CA GLU A 58 16.65 13.39 1.98
C GLU A 58 17.21 12.47 3.07
N GLU A 59 18.39 11.89 2.86
CA GLU A 59 19.09 11.08 3.87
C GLU A 59 19.28 11.83 5.19
N SER A 60 19.63 13.11 5.11
CA SER A 60 19.82 13.96 6.29
C SER A 60 18.53 14.10 7.10
N GLY A 61 17.38 14.21 6.43
CA GLY A 61 16.06 14.26 7.08
C GLY A 61 15.61 12.93 7.68
N LEU A 62 16.12 11.81 7.16
CA LEU A 62 15.79 10.46 7.62
C LEU A 62 16.67 9.95 8.77
N LEU A 63 17.72 10.69 9.13
CA LEU A 63 18.67 10.32 10.17
C LEU A 63 17.99 10.01 11.52
N SER A 64 16.98 10.78 11.91
CA SER A 64 16.25 10.59 13.17
C SER A 64 15.36 9.35 13.19
N LEU A 65 14.93 8.87 12.02
CA LEU A 65 14.04 7.73 11.88
C LEU A 65 14.80 6.42 11.69
N PHE A 66 15.84 6.44 10.84
CA PHE A 66 16.53 5.23 10.39
C PHE A 66 18.04 5.24 10.70
N GLY A 67 18.59 6.33 11.24
CA GLY A 67 20.03 6.45 11.45
C GLY A 67 20.80 6.71 10.16
N SER A 68 22.13 6.58 10.24
CA SER A 68 23.03 6.79 9.10
C SER A 68 22.78 5.77 7.99
N ARG A 69 23.16 6.12 6.76
CA ARG A 69 22.93 5.28 5.57
C ARG A 69 23.55 3.88 5.68
N GLU A 70 24.68 3.74 6.36
CA GLU A 70 25.34 2.46 6.63
C GLU A 70 24.45 1.50 7.44
N ARG A 71 23.57 2.03 8.30
CA ARG A 71 22.66 1.24 9.14
C ARG A 71 21.36 0.85 8.45
N TRP A 72 21.05 1.41 7.27
CA TRP A 72 19.75 1.23 6.62
C TRP A 72 19.44 -0.23 6.30
N LEU A 73 20.46 -1.06 6.11
CA LEU A 73 20.25 -2.49 5.91
C LEU A 73 19.48 -3.14 7.07
N ASP A 74 19.65 -2.63 8.29
CA ASP A 74 19.04 -3.14 9.53
C ASP A 74 17.85 -2.29 10.01
N THR A 75 17.88 -0.98 9.79
CA THR A 75 16.88 -0.04 10.33
C THR A 75 15.76 0.30 9.36
N LEU A 76 16.03 0.34 8.06
CA LEU A 76 15.09 0.79 7.04
C LEU A 76 14.27 -0.41 6.52
N LYS A 77 13.42 -0.93 7.41
CA LYS A 77 12.55 -2.09 7.13
C LYS A 77 11.15 -1.62 6.70
N PRO A 78 10.42 -2.44 5.92
CA PRO A 78 9.02 -2.16 5.65
C PRO A 78 8.21 -2.07 6.94
N PHE A 79 7.41 -1.02 7.08
CA PHE A 79 6.59 -0.81 8.27
C PHE A 79 5.13 -0.62 7.92
N MET A 80 4.28 -0.91 8.90
CA MET A 80 2.84 -0.79 8.78
C MET A 80 2.43 0.69 8.72
N TRP A 81 1.59 1.04 7.76
CA TRP A 81 1.07 2.40 7.64
C TRP A 81 -0.43 2.50 7.93
N MET A 82 -1.26 1.69 7.27
CA MET A 82 -2.73 1.75 7.43
C MET A 82 -3.40 0.38 7.37
N GLN A 83 -4.27 0.07 8.33
CA GLN A 83 -5.16 -1.10 8.28
C GLN A 83 -6.47 -0.69 7.62
N CYS A 84 -6.87 -1.39 6.56
CA CYS A 84 -8.07 -1.07 5.79
C CYS A 84 -9.00 -2.28 5.72
N ASN A 85 -10.31 -2.04 5.84
CA ASN A 85 -11.34 -3.05 5.63
C ASN A 85 -12.33 -2.51 4.59
N THR A 86 -12.65 -3.30 3.56
CA THR A 86 -13.66 -2.91 2.56
C THR A 86 -14.40 -4.13 2.03
N MET A 87 -15.67 -3.93 1.67
CA MET A 87 -16.46 -4.92 0.94
C MET A 87 -16.38 -4.62 -0.55
N VAL A 88 -15.65 -5.45 -1.27
CA VAL A 88 -15.55 -5.37 -2.73
C VAL A 88 -16.79 -6.03 -3.32
N GLN A 89 -17.51 -5.28 -4.15
CA GLN A 89 -18.65 -5.80 -4.90
C GLN A 89 -18.20 -6.81 -5.95
N GLY A 90 -19.13 -7.65 -6.42
CA GLY A 90 -18.82 -8.65 -7.43
C GLY A 90 -18.30 -8.05 -8.73
N PHE A 91 -17.34 -8.73 -9.35
CA PHE A 91 -16.76 -8.36 -10.63
C PHE A 91 -16.41 -9.63 -11.42
N THR A 92 -16.45 -9.52 -12.74
CA THR A 92 -16.28 -10.66 -13.66
C THR A 92 -15.05 -10.52 -14.56
N THR A 93 -14.32 -9.40 -14.51
CA THR A 93 -13.19 -9.13 -15.40
C THR A 93 -12.22 -8.13 -14.78
N ILE A 94 -10.92 -8.29 -15.08
CA ILE A 94 -9.85 -7.33 -14.81
C ILE A 94 -10.23 -5.96 -15.38
N THR A 95 -10.15 -4.90 -14.57
CA THR A 95 -10.07 -3.52 -15.04
C THR A 95 -8.85 -2.84 -14.42
#